data_AF-A0A059WSG3-F1
#
_entry.id   AF-A0A059WSG3-F1
#
_cell.length_a   1.000
_cell.length_b   1.000
_cell.length_c   1.000
_cell.angle_alpha   90.00
_cell.angle_beta   90.00
_cell.angle_gamma   90.00
#
_symmetry.space_group_name_H-M   'P 1'
#
loop_
_entity.id
_entity.type
_entity.pdbx_description
1 polymer ?
#
loop_
_entity_poly.entity_id
_entity_poly.type
_entity_poly.pdbx_seq_one_letter_code
_entity_poly.pdbx_strand_id
1 'polypeptide(L)'
;MKKSIEDLGFKLTDIKIITSTHGHFDHVGDLAAFQKVSKARVLMSERDAPVLESGGNLDYRRPEGRGIIYDPIKVDQRLKDGDKFGLGGVQITTIDSPGHTPGSTSFSFPIQDGGRTYNVLIANMPGINNGVKLLGSPGYPTIVQDFPNTIHRLQGMNPDIWLSSHAPQFNLHTVYKPGDAYNPARFSDVAAFKAKLAGYEKAYNEQLAKERAEQKK
;
A
#
# COMPACT_ATOMS: atom_id res chain seq x y z
N MET A 1 7.98 -15.29 -1.37
CA MET A 1 8.13 -14.43 -2.56
C MET A 1 9.10 -15.00 -3.61
N LYS A 2 10.35 -15.34 -3.27
CA LYS A 2 11.38 -15.82 -4.24
C LYS A 2 10.89 -16.94 -5.15
N LYS A 3 10.41 -18.04 -4.56
CA LYS A 3 9.94 -19.21 -5.30
C LYS A 3 8.84 -18.87 -6.32
N SER A 4 7.89 -18.00 -5.96
CA SER A 4 6.81 -17.59 -6.87
C SER A 4 7.32 -16.83 -8.10
N ILE A 5 8.39 -16.05 -7.97
CA ILE A 5 9.01 -15.35 -9.10
C ILE A 5 9.72 -16.34 -10.02
N GLU A 6 10.45 -17.29 -9.44
CA GLU A 6 11.19 -18.33 -10.17
C GLU A 6 10.24 -19.32 -10.88
N ASP A 7 9.14 -19.71 -10.22
CA ASP A 7 8.12 -20.60 -10.80
C ASP A 7 7.42 -19.97 -12.03
N LEU A 8 7.36 -18.64 -12.10
CA LEU A 8 6.88 -17.90 -13.28
C LEU A 8 7.96 -17.72 -14.37
N GLY A 9 9.18 -18.24 -14.16
CA GLY A 9 10.30 -18.16 -15.10
C GLY A 9 11.12 -16.88 -15.06
N PHE A 10 10.90 -16.01 -14.06
CA PHE A 10 11.64 -14.76 -13.89
C PHE A 10 12.84 -14.94 -12.96
N LYS A 11 13.85 -14.07 -13.09
CA LYS A 11 15.02 -14.05 -12.21
C LYS A 11 14.96 -12.88 -11.24
N LEU A 12 15.37 -13.09 -9.99
CA LEU A 12 15.45 -12.02 -9.01
C LEU A 12 16.38 -10.87 -9.46
N THR A 13 17.44 -11.18 -10.20
CA THR A 13 18.41 -10.20 -10.73
C THR A 13 17.82 -9.27 -11.80
N ASP A 14 16.65 -9.61 -12.34
CA ASP A 14 15.99 -8.81 -13.36
C ASP A 14 15.08 -7.73 -12.74
N ILE A 15 14.81 -7.80 -11.44
CA ILE A 15 14.11 -6.74 -10.70
C ILE A 15 14.99 -5.49 -10.70
N LYS A 16 14.50 -4.38 -11.27
CA LYS A 16 15.24 -3.09 -11.31
C LYS A 16 14.70 -2.04 -10.36
N ILE A 17 13.43 -2.15 -9.98
CA ILE A 17 12.74 -1.24 -9.08
C ILE A 17 11.97 -2.08 -8.06
N ILE A 18 12.08 -1.70 -6.79
CA ILE A 18 11.27 -2.21 -5.68
C ILE A 18 10.51 -1.02 -5.10
N THR A 19 9.23 -1.20 -4.80
CA THR A 19 8.40 -0.22 -4.08
C THR A 19 7.45 -0.96 -3.14
N SER A 20 6.83 -0.25 -2.20
CA SER A 20 5.82 -0.78 -1.28
C SER A 20 4.66 0.19 -1.16
N THR A 21 3.48 -0.33 -0.83
CA THR A 21 2.30 0.49 -0.53
C THR A 21 2.39 1.18 0.83
N HIS A 22 3.14 0.63 1.78
CA HIS A 22 3.44 1.27 3.07
C HIS A 22 4.59 0.55 3.80
N GLY A 23 5.11 1.15 4.87
CA GLY A 23 6.32 0.75 5.59
C GLY A 23 6.17 -0.30 6.70
N HIS A 24 5.10 -1.10 6.72
CA HIS A 24 4.92 -2.15 7.74
C HIS A 24 5.62 -3.47 7.39
N PHE A 25 6.03 -4.19 8.44
CA PHE A 25 6.88 -5.39 8.35
C PHE A 25 6.34 -6.49 7.44
N ASP A 26 5.03 -6.65 7.39
CA ASP A 26 4.33 -7.67 6.60
C ASP A 26 4.36 -7.37 5.09
N HIS A 27 4.77 -6.16 4.70
CA HIS A 27 4.96 -5.76 3.31
C HIS A 27 6.42 -5.48 2.96
N VAL A 28 7.23 -5.03 3.92
CA VAL A 28 8.63 -4.64 3.66
C VAL A 28 9.68 -5.61 4.19
N GLY A 29 9.30 -6.60 5.01
CA GLY A 29 10.23 -7.42 5.78
C GLY A 29 11.29 -8.16 4.97
N ASP A 30 10.96 -8.56 3.73
CA ASP A 30 11.90 -9.24 2.83
C ASP A 30 12.66 -8.28 1.90
N LEU A 31 12.32 -6.99 1.84
CA LEU A 31 12.80 -6.11 0.77
C LEU A 31 14.31 -5.89 0.80
N ALA A 32 14.96 -5.89 1.98
CA ALA A 32 16.41 -5.78 2.08
C ALA A 32 17.13 -6.95 1.38
N ALA A 33 16.63 -8.18 1.57
CA ALA A 33 17.15 -9.37 0.92
C ALA A 33 16.99 -9.28 -0.61
N PHE A 34 15.84 -8.80 -1.08
CA PHE A 34 15.57 -8.61 -2.50
C PHE A 34 16.45 -7.51 -3.10
N GLN A 35 16.58 -6.35 -2.44
CA GLN A 35 17.46 -5.26 -2.85
C GLN A 35 18.91 -5.74 -2.96
N LYS A 36 19.38 -6.54 -2.00
CA LYS A 36 20.74 -7.08 -2.00
C LYS A 36 21.02 -7.98 -3.21
N VAL A 37 20.07 -8.86 -3.55
CA VAL A 37 20.22 -9.83 -4.66
C VAL A 37 20.07 -9.15 -6.01
N SER A 38 19.04 -8.31 -6.17
CA SER A 38 18.69 -7.71 -7.47
C SER A 38 19.50 -6.46 -7.82
N LYS A 39 20.04 -5.77 -6.80
CA LYS A 39 20.59 -4.42 -6.91
C LYS A 39 19.55 -3.40 -7.42
N ALA A 40 18.26 -3.71 -7.27
CA ALA A 40 17.17 -2.81 -7.63
C ALA A 40 17.24 -1.51 -6.82
N ARG A 41 16.77 -0.42 -7.42
CA ARG A 41 16.49 0.82 -6.69
C ARG A 41 15.24 0.63 -5.85
N VAL A 42 15.29 1.01 -4.58
CA VAL A 42 14.09 1.05 -3.73
C VAL A 42 13.48 2.45 -3.76
N LEU A 43 12.21 2.51 -4.15
CA LEU A 43 11.39 3.71 -4.18
C LEU A 43 10.37 3.63 -3.06
N MET A 44 10.21 4.69 -2.27
CA MET A 44 9.24 4.74 -1.18
C MET A 44 8.68 6.15 -1.02
N SER A 45 7.44 6.29 -0.53
CA SER A 45 6.93 7.58 -0.06
C SER A 45 7.95 8.26 0.85
N GLU A 46 8.14 9.57 0.67
CA GLU A 46 9.05 10.35 1.51
C GLU A 46 8.71 10.26 3.01
N ARG A 47 7.43 10.07 3.34
CA ARG A 47 6.91 10.00 4.71
C ARG A 47 7.14 8.65 5.38
N ASP A 48 7.28 7.57 4.60
CA ASP A 48 7.55 6.23 5.11
C ASP A 48 9.01 5.79 4.90
N ALA A 49 9.78 6.47 4.06
CA ALA A 49 11.19 6.17 3.85
C ALA A 49 12.01 6.06 5.16
N PRO A 50 11.83 6.94 6.17
CA PRO A 50 12.52 6.80 7.46
C PRO A 50 12.16 5.51 8.21
N VAL A 51 10.92 5.00 8.05
CA VAL A 51 10.49 3.75 8.69
C VAL A 51 11.25 2.57 8.09
N LEU A 52 11.39 2.53 6.76
CA LEU A 52 12.17 1.52 6.05
C LEU A 52 13.67 1.57 6.42
N GLU A 53 14.25 2.78 6.38
CA GLU A 53 15.67 3.01 6.66
C GLU A 53 16.05 2.72 8.12
N SER A 54 15.09 2.75 9.04
CA SER A 54 15.28 2.45 10.46
C SER A 54 14.92 1.01 10.85
N GLY A 55 14.56 0.15 9.88
CA GLY A 55 14.14 -1.23 10.17
C GLY A 55 12.82 -1.30 10.94
N GLY A 56 11.94 -0.32 10.75
CA GLY A 56 10.65 -0.22 11.44
C GLY A 56 10.67 0.52 12.77
N ASN A 57 11.85 0.98 13.23
CA ASN A 57 11.98 1.63 14.53
C ASN A 57 11.21 2.95 14.62
N LEU A 58 11.05 3.67 13.50
CA LEU A 58 10.38 4.98 13.43
C LEU A 58 8.88 4.90 13.04
N ASP A 59 8.23 3.73 13.19
CA ASP A 59 6.79 3.58 12.99
C ASP A 59 6.01 4.46 14.00
N TYR A 60 5.11 5.31 13.51
CA TYR A 60 4.32 6.25 14.33
C TYR A 60 3.54 5.57 15.46
N ARG A 61 3.20 4.28 15.32
CA ARG A 61 2.46 3.52 16.34
C ARG A 61 3.29 3.28 17.61
N ARG A 62 4.60 3.53 17.57
CA ARG A 62 5.56 3.38 18.66
C ARG A 62 6.48 4.62 18.69
N PRO A 63 5.98 5.80 19.10
CA PRO A 63 6.78 7.03 19.16
C PRO A 63 8.04 6.90 20.02
N GLU A 64 8.04 5.99 20.99
CA GLU A 64 9.16 5.64 21.86
C GLU A 64 10.25 4.81 21.16
N GLY A 65 9.99 4.37 19.93
CA GLY A 65 10.84 3.46 19.17
C GLY A 65 10.37 2.01 19.28
N ARG A 66 10.28 1.32 18.14
CA ARG A 66 9.85 -0.09 18.08
C ARG A 66 11.01 -1.10 18.17
N GLY A 67 12.25 -0.62 18.05
CA GLY A 67 13.41 -1.45 17.72
C GLY A 67 13.41 -1.86 16.24
N ILE A 68 14.47 -2.56 15.85
CA ILE A 68 14.63 -3.12 14.50
C ILE A 68 13.79 -4.41 14.42
N ILE A 69 12.76 -4.40 13.57
CA ILE A 69 11.84 -5.52 13.37
C ILE A 69 11.92 -6.15 11.97
N TYR A 70 12.69 -5.52 11.08
CA TYR A 70 13.13 -6.05 9.79
C TYR A 70 14.46 -5.42 9.41
N ASP A 71 15.21 -6.06 8.52
CA ASP A 71 16.48 -5.52 8.04
C ASP A 71 16.28 -4.12 7.41
N PRO A 72 17.03 -3.10 7.85
CA PRO A 72 16.94 -1.75 7.30
C PRO A 72 17.10 -1.74 5.78
N ILE A 73 16.21 -1.03 5.10
CA ILE A 73 16.18 -0.93 3.63
C ILE A 73 16.67 0.45 3.23
N LYS A 74 17.69 0.51 2.37
CA LYS A 74 18.14 1.77 1.80
C LYS A 74 17.12 2.27 0.79
N VAL A 75 16.53 3.44 0.99
CA VAL A 75 15.65 4.07 0.00
C VAL A 75 16.50 4.90 -0.97
N ASP A 76 16.46 4.56 -2.26
CA ASP A 76 17.24 5.24 -3.30
C ASP A 76 16.51 6.45 -3.88
N GLN A 77 15.17 6.47 -3.83
CA GLN A 77 14.35 7.59 -4.27
C GLN A 77 13.11 7.73 -3.39
N ARG A 78 12.89 8.95 -2.88
CA ARG A 78 11.70 9.32 -2.10
C ARG A 78 10.63 9.88 -3.04
N LEU A 79 9.44 9.33 -2.98
CA LEU A 79 8.30 9.67 -3.82
C LEU A 79 7.34 10.61 -3.11
N LYS A 80 6.71 11.49 -3.88
CA LYS A 80 5.61 12.38 -3.49
C LYS A 80 4.36 12.07 -4.31
N ASP A 81 3.24 12.61 -3.89
CA ASP A 81 2.01 12.51 -4.66
C ASP A 81 2.18 12.96 -6.12
N GLY A 82 1.66 12.17 -7.05
CA GLY A 82 1.73 12.45 -8.49
C GLY A 82 3.08 12.15 -9.15
N ASP A 83 4.13 11.84 -8.37
CA ASP A 83 5.42 11.42 -8.94
C ASP A 83 5.24 10.17 -9.81
N LYS A 84 5.99 10.14 -10.90
CA LYS A 84 5.95 9.02 -11.85
C LYS A 84 7.30 8.32 -11.91
N PHE A 85 7.26 7.00 -11.94
CA PHE A 85 8.43 6.16 -12.16
C PHE A 85 8.06 5.01 -13.10
N GLY A 86 9.05 4.34 -13.68
CA GLY A 86 8.75 3.34 -14.70
C GLY A 86 9.97 2.60 -15.21
N LEU A 87 9.70 1.54 -15.96
CA LEU A 87 10.69 0.72 -16.65
C LEU A 87 10.06 0.14 -17.91
N GLY A 88 10.81 0.12 -19.02
CA GLY A 88 10.38 -0.59 -20.24
C GLY A 88 9.06 -0.09 -20.85
N GLY A 89 8.76 1.21 -20.72
CA GLY A 89 7.54 1.83 -21.26
C GLY A 89 6.32 1.77 -20.32
N VAL A 90 6.39 1.06 -19.19
CA VAL A 90 5.37 1.13 -18.14
C VAL A 90 5.65 2.34 -17.25
N GLN A 91 4.67 3.22 -17.09
CA GLN A 91 4.75 4.40 -16.23
C GLN A 91 3.73 4.30 -15.10
N ILE A 92 4.23 4.25 -13.87
CA ILE A 92 3.47 4.16 -12.63
C ILE A 92 3.38 5.53 -12.00
N THR A 93 2.18 5.95 -11.65
CA THR A 93 1.88 7.17 -10.92
C THR A 93 1.69 6.84 -9.44
N THR A 94 2.39 7.60 -8.61
CA THR A 94 2.28 7.58 -7.15
C THR A 94 1.02 8.33 -6.75
N ILE A 95 0.21 7.73 -5.89
CA ILE A 95 -1.01 8.32 -5.34
C ILE A 95 -0.87 8.28 -3.83
N ASP A 96 -0.70 9.44 -3.21
CA ASP A 96 -0.68 9.51 -1.75
C ASP A 96 -2.05 9.06 -1.20
N SER A 97 -1.99 8.07 -0.31
CA SER A 97 -3.13 7.49 0.40
C SER A 97 -2.85 7.35 1.90
N PRO A 98 -2.44 8.44 2.58
CA PRO A 98 -2.05 8.42 3.98
C PRO A 98 -3.21 8.02 4.91
N GLY A 99 -2.86 7.49 6.08
CA GLY A 99 -3.82 7.12 7.14
C GLY A 99 -3.37 5.83 7.83
N HIS A 100 -3.32 4.72 7.09
CA HIS A 100 -2.81 3.44 7.63
C HIS A 100 -1.37 3.59 8.16
N THR A 101 -0.54 4.30 7.37
CA THR A 101 0.73 4.91 7.75
C THR A 101 0.78 6.36 7.22
N PRO A 102 1.67 7.21 7.73
CA PRO A 102 1.88 8.55 7.19
C PRO A 102 2.24 8.54 5.70
N GLY A 103 3.06 7.59 5.25
CA GLY A 103 3.49 7.47 3.86
C GLY A 103 2.78 6.37 3.07
N SER A 104 1.57 5.98 3.47
CA SER A 104 0.79 5.02 2.69
C SER A 104 0.54 5.56 1.27
N THR A 105 0.74 4.69 0.28
CA THR A 105 0.75 5.02 -1.14
C THR A 105 0.00 3.96 -1.93
N SER A 106 -0.86 4.43 -2.83
CA SER A 106 -1.46 3.64 -3.90
C SER A 106 -0.70 3.90 -5.20
N PHE A 107 -0.79 2.98 -6.15
CA PHE A 107 -0.13 3.12 -7.46
C PHE A 107 -1.14 2.93 -8.58
N SER A 108 -1.11 3.79 -9.59
CA SER A 108 -1.91 3.63 -10.80
C SER A 108 -1.06 3.61 -12.06
N PHE A 109 -1.43 2.77 -13.02
CA PHE A 109 -0.74 2.70 -14.30
C PHE A 109 -1.63 2.08 -15.38
N PRO A 110 -1.53 2.56 -16.64
CA PRO A 110 -2.07 1.85 -17.77
C PRO A 110 -1.17 0.67 -18.14
N ILE A 111 -1.77 -0.44 -18.57
CA ILE A 111 -1.06 -1.57 -19.18
C ILE A 111 -1.81 -2.05 -20.42
N GLN A 112 -1.08 -2.42 -21.48
CA GLN A 112 -1.64 -3.07 -22.66
C GLN A 112 -1.58 -4.58 -22.49
N ASP A 113 -2.70 -5.26 -22.66
CA ASP A 113 -2.78 -6.71 -22.66
C ASP A 113 -3.92 -7.18 -23.59
N GLY A 114 -3.65 -8.20 -24.41
CA GLY A 114 -4.65 -8.74 -25.35
C GLY A 114 -5.26 -7.72 -26.33
N GLY A 115 -4.51 -6.67 -26.69
CA GLY A 115 -5.00 -5.57 -27.53
C GLY A 115 -5.92 -4.56 -26.83
N ARG A 116 -6.07 -4.66 -25.51
CA ARG A 116 -6.84 -3.73 -24.67
C ARG A 116 -5.92 -3.01 -23.68
N THR A 117 -6.23 -1.75 -23.41
CA THR A 117 -5.62 -1.01 -22.29
C THR A 117 -6.45 -1.21 -21.02
N TYR A 118 -5.77 -1.52 -19.92
CA TYR A 118 -6.34 -1.58 -18.57
C TYR A 118 -5.71 -0.49 -17.71
N ASN A 119 -6.53 0.36 -17.08
CA ASN A 119 -6.10 1.23 -16.02
C ASN A 119 -6.10 0.46 -14.70
N VAL A 120 -4.91 0.11 -14.22
CA VAL A 120 -4.73 -0.67 -12.98
C VAL A 120 -4.57 0.26 -11.79
N LEU A 121 -5.19 -0.08 -10.67
CA LEU A 121 -4.95 0.52 -9.36
C LEU A 121 -4.48 -0.56 -8.38
N ILE A 122 -3.28 -0.39 -7.82
CA ILE A 122 -2.86 -1.11 -6.61
C ILE A 122 -3.14 -0.18 -5.44
N ALA A 123 -4.25 -0.42 -4.74
CA ALA A 123 -4.73 0.44 -3.67
C ALA A 123 -4.14 0.03 -2.32
N ASN A 124 -3.65 1.00 -1.55
CA ASN A 124 -3.47 0.83 -0.12
C ASN A 124 -4.79 1.17 0.60
N MET A 125 -5.51 0.17 1.14
CA MET A 125 -6.79 0.43 1.79
C MET A 125 -6.60 1.14 3.14
N PRO A 126 -7.43 2.15 3.47
CA PRO A 126 -7.27 2.96 4.67
C PRO A 126 -7.86 2.27 5.91
N GLY A 127 -7.29 1.13 6.30
CA GLY A 127 -7.64 0.42 7.53
C GLY A 127 -6.95 1.03 8.76
N ILE A 128 -7.68 1.17 9.87
CA ILE A 128 -7.11 1.55 11.16
C ILE A 128 -6.55 0.29 11.83
N ASN A 129 -5.27 0.32 12.18
CA ASN A 129 -4.64 -0.79 12.89
C ASN A 129 -5.14 -0.89 14.34
N ASN A 130 -5.20 -2.12 14.85
CA ASN A 130 -5.53 -2.37 16.25
C ASN A 130 -4.58 -1.59 17.17
N GLY A 131 -5.17 -0.88 18.14
CA GLY A 131 -4.43 -0.08 19.12
C GLY A 131 -4.02 1.32 18.66
N VAL A 132 -4.27 1.70 17.40
CA VAL A 132 -4.10 3.09 16.95
C VAL A 132 -5.21 3.95 17.52
N LYS A 133 -4.86 5.11 18.06
CA LYS A 133 -5.79 6.21 18.41
C LYS A 133 -5.80 7.23 17.28
N LEU A 134 -6.97 7.76 16.95
CA LEU A 134 -7.10 8.83 15.95
C LEU A 134 -6.84 10.19 16.60
N LEU A 135 -7.44 10.45 17.77
CA LEU A 135 -7.25 11.67 18.52
C LEU A 135 -5.98 11.57 19.37
N GLY A 136 -5.10 12.58 19.23
CA GLY A 136 -3.85 12.63 19.97
C GLY A 136 -2.84 11.55 19.57
N SER A 137 -2.95 11.00 18.34
CA SER A 137 -2.01 10.00 17.81
C SER A 137 -0.57 10.51 17.87
N PRO A 138 0.29 9.93 18.73
CA PRO A 138 1.67 10.34 18.84
C PRO A 138 2.41 10.12 17.51
N GLY A 139 3.21 11.09 17.08
CA GLY A 139 3.99 10.96 15.84
C GLY A 139 3.16 11.02 14.54
N TYR A 140 1.83 11.16 14.61
CA TYR A 140 0.98 11.29 13.43
C TYR A 140 -0.15 12.34 13.61
N PRO A 141 0.19 13.65 13.64
CA PRO A 141 -0.75 14.71 13.96
C PRO A 141 -1.87 14.92 12.92
N THR A 142 -1.66 14.52 11.66
CA THR A 142 -2.64 14.69 10.57
C THR A 142 -3.55 13.48 10.36
N ILE A 143 -3.48 12.46 11.20
CA ILE A 143 -4.19 11.18 11.01
C ILE A 143 -5.71 11.36 10.84
N VAL A 144 -6.32 12.27 11.58
CA VAL A 144 -7.77 12.56 11.53
C VAL A 144 -8.17 13.19 10.20
N GLN A 145 -7.29 13.97 9.57
CA GLN A 145 -7.53 14.53 8.25
C GLN A 145 -7.19 13.54 7.14
N ASP A 146 -6.12 12.78 7.30
CA ASP A 146 -5.58 11.90 6.26
C ASP A 146 -6.53 10.74 5.91
N PHE A 147 -7.14 10.08 6.90
CA PHE A 147 -8.10 8.99 6.64
C PHE A 147 -9.27 9.37 5.72
N PRO A 148 -10.10 10.38 6.04
CA PRO A 148 -11.23 10.74 5.19
C PRO A 148 -10.79 11.31 3.83
N ASN A 149 -9.67 12.03 3.77
CA ASN A 149 -9.11 12.52 2.50
C ASN A 149 -8.73 11.36 1.57
N THR A 150 -8.04 10.35 2.10
CA THR A 150 -7.68 9.14 1.36
C THR A 150 -8.90 8.36 0.90
N ILE A 151 -9.89 8.18 1.78
CA ILE A 151 -11.15 7.51 1.43
C ILE A 151 -11.85 8.23 0.28
N HIS A 152 -12.04 9.56 0.40
CA HIS A 152 -12.69 10.37 -0.62
C HIS A 152 -11.96 10.30 -1.96
N ARG A 153 -10.62 10.41 -1.94
CA ARG A 153 -9.78 10.31 -3.12
C ARG A 153 -9.93 8.96 -3.83
N LEU A 154 -9.86 7.86 -3.07
CA LEU A 154 -9.99 6.51 -3.63
C LEU A 154 -11.42 6.23 -4.12
N GLN A 155 -12.46 6.75 -3.45
CA GLN A 155 -13.86 6.63 -3.88
C GLN A 155 -14.11 7.28 -5.25
N GLY A 156 -13.37 8.36 -5.56
CA GLY A 156 -13.42 9.06 -6.85
C GLY A 156 -12.77 8.32 -8.01
N MET A 157 -12.05 7.22 -7.76
CA MET A 157 -11.36 6.44 -8.80
C MET A 157 -12.25 5.36 -9.41
N ASN A 158 -12.06 5.10 -10.70
CA ASN A 158 -12.76 4.05 -11.45
C ASN A 158 -11.76 3.23 -12.28
N PRO A 159 -10.93 2.39 -11.64
CA PRO A 159 -9.96 1.57 -12.36
C PRO A 159 -10.64 0.45 -13.16
N ASP A 160 -10.02 -0.01 -14.24
CA ASP A 160 -10.44 -1.22 -14.94
C ASP A 160 -10.12 -2.49 -14.13
N ILE A 161 -9.01 -2.45 -13.38
CA ILE A 161 -8.52 -3.52 -12.51
C ILE A 161 -8.08 -2.91 -11.19
N TRP A 162 -8.49 -3.49 -10.07
CA TRP A 162 -8.00 -3.08 -8.75
C TRP A 162 -7.48 -4.25 -7.92
N LEU A 163 -6.39 -4.00 -7.22
CA LEU A 163 -5.73 -4.92 -6.30
C LEU A 163 -5.42 -4.18 -5.00
N SER A 164 -4.96 -4.91 -3.97
CA SER A 164 -4.57 -4.30 -2.71
C SER A 164 -3.51 -5.11 -1.95
N SER A 165 -2.99 -4.53 -0.86
CA SER A 165 -1.92 -5.07 -0.03
C SER A 165 -2.24 -6.43 0.58
N HIS A 166 -3.51 -6.74 0.87
CA HIS A 166 -3.93 -8.04 1.39
C HIS A 166 -5.00 -8.72 0.51
N ALA A 167 -4.86 -10.04 0.32
CA ALA A 167 -5.77 -10.87 -0.48
C ALA A 167 -7.27 -10.74 -0.13
N PRO A 168 -7.69 -10.67 1.16
CA PRO A 168 -9.10 -10.50 1.51
C PRO A 168 -9.69 -9.13 1.14
N GLN A 169 -8.85 -8.11 0.94
CA GLN A 169 -9.32 -6.76 0.63
C GLN A 169 -9.95 -6.70 -0.76
N PHE A 170 -9.39 -7.42 -1.72
CA PHE A 170 -9.87 -7.52 -3.11
C PHE A 170 -10.47 -8.89 -3.45
N ASN A 171 -10.88 -9.64 -2.42
CA ASN A 171 -11.59 -10.92 -2.52
C ASN A 171 -10.86 -12.00 -3.35
N LEU A 172 -9.51 -12.03 -3.32
CA LEU A 172 -8.70 -12.91 -4.15
C LEU A 172 -9.19 -14.36 -4.15
N HIS A 173 -9.41 -14.94 -2.96
CA HIS A 173 -9.79 -16.35 -2.83
C HIS A 173 -11.23 -16.66 -3.24
N THR A 174 -12.07 -15.63 -3.41
CA THR A 174 -13.41 -15.77 -3.97
C THR A 174 -13.35 -15.78 -5.50
N VAL A 175 -12.51 -14.93 -6.08
CA VAL A 175 -12.45 -14.71 -7.54
C VAL A 175 -11.34 -15.51 -8.23
N TYR A 176 -10.44 -16.16 -7.48
CA TYR A 176 -9.31 -16.93 -8.00
C TYR A 176 -8.99 -18.16 -7.16
N LYS A 177 -8.68 -19.26 -7.86
CA LYS A 177 -8.10 -20.49 -7.30
C LYS A 177 -6.80 -20.84 -8.02
N PRO A 178 -5.80 -21.41 -7.33
CA PRO A 178 -4.58 -21.88 -7.98
C PRO A 178 -4.89 -22.83 -9.15
N GLY A 179 -4.32 -22.52 -10.33
CA GLY A 179 -4.55 -23.27 -11.57
C GLY A 179 -5.63 -22.68 -12.49
N ASP A 180 -6.41 -21.69 -12.04
CA ASP A 180 -7.33 -20.98 -12.92
C ASP A 180 -6.61 -20.33 -14.11
N ALA A 181 -7.26 -20.35 -15.28
CA ALA A 181 -6.75 -19.68 -16.47
C ALA A 181 -6.65 -18.15 -16.30
N TYR A 182 -5.75 -17.55 -17.08
CA TYR A 182 -5.57 -16.10 -17.13
C TYR A 182 -6.91 -15.40 -17.46
N ASN A 183 -7.35 -14.50 -16.58
CA ASN A 183 -8.56 -13.72 -16.75
C ASN A 183 -8.46 -12.42 -15.92
N PRO A 184 -8.07 -11.28 -16.51
CA PRO A 184 -7.93 -10.02 -15.79
C PRO A 184 -9.28 -9.43 -15.34
N ALA A 185 -10.39 -9.76 -16.01
CA ALA A 185 -11.71 -9.24 -15.68
C ALA A 185 -12.21 -9.70 -14.30
N ARG A 186 -11.59 -10.72 -13.68
CA ARG A 186 -11.94 -11.13 -12.31
C ARG A 186 -11.66 -10.05 -11.26
N PHE A 187 -10.82 -9.07 -11.60
CA PHE A 187 -10.40 -7.97 -10.72
C PHE A 187 -11.04 -6.63 -11.10
N SER A 188 -12.12 -6.62 -11.91
CA SER A 188 -12.75 -5.40 -12.42
C SER A 188 -13.98 -4.93 -11.64
N ASP A 189 -14.30 -5.55 -10.50
CA ASP A 189 -15.48 -5.19 -9.69
C ASP A 189 -15.23 -3.89 -8.89
N VAL A 190 -15.42 -2.74 -9.56
CA VAL A 190 -15.31 -1.41 -8.96
C VAL A 190 -16.41 -1.15 -7.91
N ALA A 191 -17.57 -1.82 -8.02
CA ALA A 191 -18.62 -1.68 -7.02
C ALA A 191 -18.17 -2.31 -5.68
N ALA A 192 -17.54 -3.49 -5.72
CA ALA A 192 -16.92 -4.11 -4.55
C ALA A 192 -15.81 -3.22 -3.96
N PHE A 193 -14.97 -2.61 -4.79
CA PHE A 193 -13.95 -1.65 -4.32
C PHE A 193 -14.58 -0.50 -3.52
N LYS A 194 -15.60 0.16 -4.08
CA LYS A 194 -16.31 1.27 -3.43
C LYS A 194 -17.01 0.82 -2.15
N ALA A 195 -17.60 -0.37 -2.14
CA ALA A 195 -18.22 -0.94 -0.95
C ALA A 195 -17.20 -1.18 0.18
N LYS A 196 -15.98 -1.65 -0.14
CA LYS A 196 -14.91 -1.79 0.87
C LYS A 196 -14.52 -0.44 1.45
N LEU A 197 -14.36 0.59 0.62
CA LEU A 197 -14.05 1.96 1.09
C LEU A 197 -15.13 2.51 2.03
N ALA A 198 -16.42 2.32 1.70
CA ALA A 198 -17.52 2.69 2.58
C ALA A 198 -17.46 1.97 3.95
N GLY A 199 -17.01 0.71 3.96
CA GLY A 199 -16.75 -0.03 5.20
C GLY A 199 -15.64 0.60 6.05
N TYR A 200 -14.54 1.02 5.44
CA TYR A 200 -13.45 1.72 6.14
C TYR A 200 -13.89 3.09 6.66
N GLU A 201 -14.68 3.83 5.88
CA GLU A 201 -15.26 5.10 6.29
C GLU A 201 -16.15 4.97 7.51
N LYS A 202 -17.03 3.96 7.51
CA LYS A 202 -17.86 3.63 8.66
C LYS A 202 -17.01 3.32 9.90
N ALA A 203 -16.00 2.45 9.77
CA ALA A 203 -15.13 2.10 10.88
C ALA A 203 -14.36 3.30 11.44
N TYR A 204 -13.86 4.18 10.57
CA TYR A 204 -13.22 5.44 10.95
C TYR A 204 -14.16 6.35 11.74
N ASN A 205 -15.38 6.58 11.24
CA ASN A 205 -16.37 7.44 11.89
C ASN A 205 -16.79 6.88 13.26
N GLU A 206 -16.99 5.56 13.37
CA GLU A 206 -17.33 4.90 14.63
C GLU A 206 -16.21 5.04 15.66
N GLN A 207 -14.96 4.82 15.26
CA GLN A 207 -13.82 4.98 16.17
C GLN A 207 -13.63 6.44 16.60
N LEU A 208 -13.70 7.40 15.67
CA LEU A 208 -13.55 8.81 16.00
C LEU A 208 -14.65 9.30 16.95
N ALA A 209 -15.89 8.88 16.73
CA ALA A 209 -17.01 9.21 17.61
C ALA A 209 -16.79 8.64 19.03
N LYS A 210 -16.33 7.39 19.12
CA LYS A 210 -15.99 6.74 20.40
C LYS A 210 -14.90 7.50 21.15
N GLU A 211 -13.79 7.84 20.49
CA GLU A 211 -12.68 8.57 21.12
C GLU A 211 -13.09 9.98 21.57
N ARG A 212 -13.93 10.69 20.80
CA ARG A 212 -14.49 11.99 21.23
C ARG A 212 -15.38 11.87 22.46
N ALA A 213 -16.14 10.78 22.59
CA ALA A 213 -16.97 10.55 23.76
C ALA A 213 -16.12 10.20 25.00
N GLU A 214 -15.01 9.51 24.81
CA GLU A 214 -14.03 9.19 25.89
C GLU A 214 -13.35 10.45 26.43
N GLN A 215 -13.00 11.44 25.58
CA GLN A 215 -12.37 12.70 26.02
C GLN A 215 -13.28 13.65 26.79
N LYS A 216 -14.61 13.45 26.73
CA LYS A 216 -15.60 14.28 27.43
C LYS A 216 -15.93 13.77 28.84
N LYS A 217 -15.43 12.58 29.21
CA LYS A 217 -15.59 11.98 30.54
C LYS A 217 -14.37 12.28 31.40
#